data_AF-A0A1B6GB36-F1
#
_entry.id   AF-A0A1B6GB36-F1
#
_cell.length_a   1.000
_cell.length_b   1.000
_cell.length_c   1.000
_cell.angle_alpha   90.00
_cell.angle_beta   90.00
_cell.angle_gamma   90.00
#
_symmetry.space_group_name_H-M   'P 1'
#
loop_
_entity.id
_entity.type
_entity.pdbx_description
1 polymer ?
#
loop_
_entity_poly.entity_id
_entity_poly.type
_entity_poly.pdbx_seq_one_letter_code
_entity_poly.pdbx_strand_id
1 'polypeptide(L)'
;FAFTTICRFEALQLSFKNMCKLKPLLQKWLEEADSTTGSPTSIDKIAAQGRKRKKRTSIEVSVKAALEQYFQKQPKPSAQEITTLAESLQLEKEVVRVWFCNRREKEKRMTPPNTLCGDMMDGSMSANGSGHHMHPNQYNHHD
;
A
#
# COMPACT_ATOMS: atom_id res chain seq x y z
N PHE A 1 0.35 -8.16 18.21
CA PHE A 1 0.75 -7.87 16.82
C PHE A 1 1.10 -9.16 16.08
N ALA A 2 1.12 -9.19 14.74
CA ALA A 2 1.55 -10.37 13.99
C ALA A 2 3.08 -10.46 13.93
N PHE A 3 3.64 -11.67 14.02
CA PHE A 3 5.09 -11.92 13.92
C PHE A 3 5.73 -11.26 12.68
N THR A 4 5.05 -11.36 11.53
CA THR A 4 5.51 -10.74 10.27
C THR A 4 5.57 -9.22 10.33
N THR A 5 4.77 -8.55 11.17
CA THR A 5 4.83 -7.10 11.35
C THR A 5 6.06 -6.71 12.17
N ILE A 6 6.36 -7.43 13.26
CA ILE A 6 7.51 -7.15 14.13
C ILE A 6 8.81 -7.35 13.38
N CYS A 7 8.99 -8.52 12.75
CA CYS A 7 10.21 -8.84 12.00
C CYS A 7 10.51 -7.81 10.89
N ARG A 8 9.49 -7.39 10.11
CA ARG A 8 9.69 -6.35 9.08
C ARG A 8 9.97 -4.97 9.66
N PHE A 9 9.47 -4.67 10.86
CA PHE A 9 9.77 -3.43 11.57
C PHE A 9 11.21 -3.43 12.09
N GLU A 10 11.69 -4.52 12.70
CA GLU A 10 13.08 -4.64 13.16
C GLU A 10 14.08 -4.59 12.01
N ALA A 11 13.75 -5.21 10.87
CA ALA A 11 14.59 -5.20 9.68
C ALA A 11 14.50 -3.91 8.84
N LEU A 12 13.75 -2.89 9.28
CA LEU A 12 13.52 -1.63 8.53
C LEU A 12 12.94 -1.84 7.11
N GLN A 13 12.22 -2.93 6.88
CA GLN A 13 11.66 -3.33 5.57
C GLN A 13 10.23 -2.82 5.32
N LEU A 14 9.86 -1.75 6.01
CA LEU A 14 8.59 -1.05 5.87
C LEU A 14 8.85 0.36 5.36
N SER A 15 7.88 0.95 4.66
CA SER A 15 8.04 2.35 4.28
C SER A 15 8.14 3.24 5.50
N PHE A 16 8.87 4.36 5.41
CA PHE A 16 9.06 5.30 6.51
C PHE A 16 7.73 5.71 7.16
N LYS A 17 6.73 6.05 6.35
CA LYS A 17 5.36 6.37 6.81
C LYS A 17 4.70 5.23 7.58
N ASN A 18 4.98 3.97 7.24
CA ASN A 18 4.47 2.81 7.96
C ASN A 18 5.21 2.61 9.28
N MET A 19 6.55 2.79 9.29
CA MET A 19 7.36 2.75 10.51
C MET A 19 6.93 3.81 11.53
N CYS A 20 6.79 5.06 11.11
CA CYS A 20 6.32 6.15 12.00
C CYS A 20 4.94 5.87 12.61
N LYS A 21 4.07 5.17 11.87
CA LYS A 21 2.75 4.77 12.38
C LYS A 21 2.81 3.61 13.36
N LEU A 22 3.72 2.65 13.14
CA LEU A 22 3.86 1.48 14.00
C LEU A 22 4.65 1.76 15.27
N LYS A 23 5.66 2.64 15.22
CA LYS A 23 6.55 2.97 16.34
C LYS A 23 5.81 3.26 17.66
N PRO A 24 4.86 4.21 17.74
CA PRO A 24 4.16 4.49 19.01
C PRO A 24 3.27 3.32 19.46
N LEU A 25 2.74 2.52 18.53
CA LEU A 25 1.90 1.37 18.86
C LEU A 25 2.72 0.20 19.42
N LEU A 26 3.92 -0.01 18.89
CA LEU A 26 4.85 -1.03 19.36
C LEU A 26 5.48 -0.63 20.69
N GLN A 27 5.79 0.66 20.88
CA GLN A 27 6.29 1.18 22.14
C GLN A 27 5.26 0.96 23.27
N LYS A 28 4.00 1.39 23.07
CA LYS A 28 2.93 1.15 24.05
C LYS A 28 2.72 -0.35 24.33
N TRP A 29 2.80 -1.18 23.30
CA TRP A 29 2.68 -2.64 23.46
C TRP A 29 3.82 -3.22 24.31
N LEU A 30 5.06 -2.72 24.14
CA LEU A 30 6.22 -3.14 24.91
C LEU A 30 6.11 -2.69 26.38
N GLU A 31 5.77 -1.42 26.60
CA GLU A 31 5.57 -0.85 27.96
C GLU A 31 4.52 -1.64 28.78
N GLU A 32 3.42 -2.05 28.15
CA GLU A 32 2.38 -2.86 28.81
C GLU A 32 2.79 -4.32 29.02
N ALA A 33 3.62 -4.89 28.14
CA ALA A 33 4.19 -6.23 28.32
C ALA A 33 5.19 -6.26 29.49
N ASP A 34 6.01 -5.22 29.63
CA ASP A 34 6.98 -5.08 30.72
C ASP A 34 6.31 -4.77 32.07
N SER A 35 5.19 -4.02 32.05
CA SER A 35 4.43 -3.68 33.26
C SER A 35 3.57 -4.83 33.80
N THR A 36 3.31 -5.85 32.99
CA THR A 36 2.44 -6.97 33.36
C THR A 36 3.28 -8.19 33.73
N THR A 37 3.41 -8.48 35.02
CA THR A 37 3.78 -9.82 35.49
C THR A 37 2.67 -10.82 35.14
N GLY A 38 2.68 -11.32 33.90
CA GLY A 38 2.10 -12.62 33.55
C GLY A 38 0.60 -12.72 33.21
N SER A 39 -0.15 -11.65 32.98
CA SER A 39 -1.55 -11.76 32.49
C SER A 39 -1.65 -11.52 30.98
N PRO A 40 -1.84 -12.57 30.14
CA PRO A 40 -1.94 -12.44 28.67
C PRO A 40 -3.19 -11.66 28.20
N THR A 41 -4.11 -11.31 29.11
CA THR A 41 -5.41 -10.72 28.77
C THR A 41 -5.38 -9.21 28.46
N SER A 42 -4.32 -8.49 28.83
CA SER A 42 -4.20 -7.04 28.54
C SER A 42 -3.78 -6.77 27.10
N ILE A 43 -2.94 -7.65 26.52
CA ILE A 43 -2.36 -7.50 25.18
C ILE A 43 -3.45 -7.47 24.08
N ASP A 44 -4.51 -8.26 24.25
CA ASP A 44 -5.65 -8.26 23.32
C ASP A 44 -6.42 -6.92 23.33
N LYS A 45 -6.42 -6.19 24.45
CA LYS A 45 -7.14 -4.91 24.57
C LYS A 45 -6.46 -3.78 23.79
N ILE A 46 -5.11 -3.75 23.75
CA ILE A 46 -4.34 -2.78 22.95
C ILE A 46 -4.57 -3.03 21.45
N ALA A 47 -4.57 -4.30 21.04
CA ALA A 47 -4.86 -4.67 19.65
C ALA A 47 -6.32 -4.37 19.26
N ALA A 48 -7.25 -4.34 20.24
CA ALA A 48 -8.68 -4.11 20.04
C ALA A 48 -9.11 -2.63 20.12
N GLN A 49 -8.29 -1.72 20.65
CA GLN A 49 -8.58 -0.28 20.67
C GLN A 49 -8.57 0.37 19.27
N GLY A 50 -7.97 -0.29 18.27
CA GLY A 50 -8.19 0.01 16.86
C GLY A 50 -9.30 -0.86 16.30
N ARG A 51 -10.21 -0.27 15.50
CA ARG A 51 -11.27 -0.97 14.72
C ARG A 51 -10.87 -2.41 14.44
N LYS A 52 -11.57 -3.40 15.04
CA LYS A 52 -11.28 -4.84 14.93
C LYS A 52 -10.89 -5.16 13.48
N ARG A 53 -9.59 -5.37 13.25
CA ARG A 53 -9.07 -5.60 11.90
C ARG A 53 -9.70 -6.89 11.38
N LYS A 54 -10.42 -6.81 10.26
CA LYS A 54 -11.09 -7.97 9.66
C LYS A 54 -10.02 -9.04 9.37
N LYS A 55 -10.28 -10.29 9.75
CA LYS A 55 -9.36 -11.40 9.51
C LYS A 55 -9.11 -11.50 8.00
N ARG A 56 -7.87 -11.80 7.61
CA ARG A 56 -7.50 -11.92 6.20
C ARG A 56 -8.19 -13.15 5.61
N THR A 57 -8.96 -12.97 4.54
CA THR A 57 -9.50 -14.07 3.73
C THR A 57 -8.36 -14.72 2.93
N SER A 58 -8.19 -16.03 3.06
CA SER A 58 -7.34 -16.82 2.15
C SER A 58 -8.16 -17.16 0.91
N ILE A 59 -7.62 -16.88 -0.27
CA ILE A 59 -8.26 -17.23 -1.55
C ILE A 59 -7.54 -18.47 -2.06
N GLU A 60 -8.30 -19.52 -2.34
CA GLU A 60 -7.76 -20.77 -2.88
C GLU A 60 -7.06 -20.57 -4.22
N VAL A 61 -6.13 -21.48 -4.55
CA VAL A 61 -5.33 -21.41 -5.78
C VAL A 61 -6.21 -21.50 -7.03
N SER A 62 -7.21 -22.40 -7.00
CA SER A 62 -8.22 -22.57 -8.06
C SER A 62 -9.00 -21.28 -8.32
N VAL A 63 -9.52 -20.67 -7.26
CA VAL A 63 -10.27 -19.42 -7.32
C VAL A 63 -9.40 -18.26 -7.81
N LYS A 64 -8.14 -18.19 -7.35
CA LYS A 64 -7.18 -17.20 -7.83
C LYS A 64 -6.88 -17.36 -9.32
N ALA A 65 -6.78 -18.58 -9.84
CA ALA A 65 -6.58 -18.83 -11.26
C ALA A 65 -7.79 -18.35 -12.10
N ALA A 66 -9.02 -18.59 -11.62
CA ALA A 66 -10.22 -18.10 -12.28
C ALA A 66 -10.29 -16.56 -12.32
N LEU A 67 -9.95 -15.90 -11.21
CA LEU A 67 -9.87 -14.43 -11.13
C LEU A 67 -8.82 -13.87 -12.11
N GLU A 68 -7.68 -14.53 -12.26
CA GLU A 68 -6.62 -14.14 -13.19
C GLU A 68 -7.07 -14.26 -14.66
N GLN A 69 -7.74 -15.37 -15.02
CA GLN A 69 -8.30 -15.53 -16.37
C GLN A 69 -9.32 -14.45 -16.71
N TYR A 70 -10.16 -14.06 -15.74
CA TYR A 70 -11.11 -12.96 -15.94
C TYR A 70 -10.38 -11.63 -16.09
N PHE A 71 -9.36 -11.36 -15.26
CA PHE A 71 -8.56 -10.14 -15.31
C PHE A 71 -7.91 -9.92 -16.68
N GLN A 72 -7.44 -10.98 -17.33
CA GLN A 72 -6.83 -10.90 -18.66
C GLN A 72 -7.82 -10.41 -19.74
N LYS A 73 -9.10 -10.73 -19.60
CA LYS A 73 -10.17 -10.29 -20.51
C LYS A 73 -10.67 -8.88 -20.15
N GLN A 74 -10.81 -8.62 -18.86
CA GLN A 74 -11.38 -7.37 -18.36
C GLN A 74 -10.70 -6.96 -17.03
N PRO A 75 -9.68 -6.08 -17.07
CA PRO A 75 -8.93 -5.66 -15.89
C PRO A 75 -9.68 -4.67 -14.99
N LYS A 76 -10.80 -4.12 -15.46
CA LYS A 76 -11.70 -3.21 -14.74
C LYS A 76 -13.15 -3.70 -14.85
N PRO A 77 -13.52 -4.80 -14.16
CA PRO A 77 -14.90 -5.25 -14.12
C PRO A 77 -15.80 -4.20 -13.45
N SER A 78 -17.02 -4.07 -13.96
CA SER A 78 -18.09 -3.26 -13.38
C SER A 78 -18.57 -3.83 -12.03
N ALA A 79 -19.33 -3.03 -11.28
CA ALA A 79 -19.87 -3.47 -10.00
C ALA A 79 -20.83 -4.68 -10.13
N GLN A 80 -21.54 -4.80 -11.26
CA GLN A 80 -22.41 -5.93 -11.55
C GLN A 80 -21.58 -7.19 -11.81
N GLU A 81 -20.57 -7.10 -12.67
CA GLU A 81 -19.67 -8.23 -12.97
C GLU A 81 -18.93 -8.72 -11.72
N ILE A 82 -18.48 -7.81 -10.85
CA ILE A 82 -17.89 -8.18 -9.55
C ILE A 82 -18.90 -8.97 -8.69
N THR A 83 -20.18 -8.61 -8.73
CA THR A 83 -21.23 -9.30 -7.96
C THR A 83 -21.46 -10.72 -8.51
N THR A 84 -21.63 -10.87 -9.83
CA THR A 84 -21.78 -12.17 -10.49
C THR A 84 -20.56 -13.07 -10.29
N LEU A 85 -19.35 -12.50 -10.32
CA LEU A 85 -18.11 -13.23 -10.10
C LEU A 85 -17.96 -13.67 -8.63
N ALA A 86 -18.42 -12.85 -7.68
CA ALA A 86 -18.45 -13.20 -6.27
C ALA A 86 -19.42 -14.35 -5.98
N GLU A 87 -20.60 -14.35 -6.61
CA GLU A 87 -21.59 -15.42 -6.49
C GLU A 87 -21.08 -16.74 -7.09
N SER A 88 -20.53 -16.70 -8.30
CA SER A 88 -20.00 -17.90 -8.99
C SER A 88 -18.76 -18.51 -8.30
N LEU A 89 -17.91 -17.67 -7.69
CA LEU A 89 -16.73 -18.12 -6.95
C LEU A 89 -16.99 -18.31 -5.44
N GLN A 90 -18.23 -18.11 -4.99
CA GLN A 90 -18.63 -18.20 -3.59
C GLN A 90 -17.76 -17.35 -2.63
N LEU A 91 -17.40 -16.13 -3.06
CA LEU A 91 -16.60 -15.16 -2.31
C LEU A 91 -17.42 -13.94 -1.89
N GLU A 92 -16.98 -13.22 -0.85
CA GLU A 92 -17.57 -11.90 -0.51
C GLU A 92 -17.24 -10.89 -1.63
N LYS A 93 -18.23 -10.09 -2.04
CA LYS A 93 -18.08 -9.03 -3.06
C LYS A 93 -16.86 -8.14 -2.81
N GLU A 94 -16.61 -7.80 -1.55
CA GLU A 94 -15.47 -6.98 -1.14
C GLU A 94 -14.12 -7.67 -1.37
N VAL A 95 -14.04 -8.99 -1.21
CA VAL A 95 -12.82 -9.78 -1.47
C VAL A 95 -12.48 -9.73 -2.95
N VAL A 96 -13.47 -9.95 -3.83
CA VAL A 96 -13.29 -9.87 -5.28
C VAL A 96 -12.88 -8.45 -5.69
N ARG A 97 -13.59 -7.42 -5.21
CA ARG A 97 -13.26 -6.02 -5.49
C ARG A 97 -11.83 -5.65 -5.08
N VAL A 98 -11.44 -6.00 -3.84
CA VAL A 98 -10.09 -5.73 -3.31
C VAL A 98 -9.03 -6.53 -4.07
N TRP A 99 -9.35 -7.76 -4.50
CA TRP A 99 -8.46 -8.57 -5.33
C TRP A 99 -8.14 -7.87 -6.65
N PHE A 100 -9.14 -7.37 -7.39
CA PHE A 100 -8.93 -6.63 -8.65
C PHE A 100 -8.13 -5.34 -8.44
N CYS A 101 -8.40 -4.61 -7.36
CA CYS A 101 -7.59 -3.45 -6.97
C CYS A 101 -6.12 -3.84 -6.75
N ASN A 102 -5.87 -4.84 -5.90
CA ASN A 102 -4.51 -5.29 -5.59
C ASN A 102 -3.79 -5.86 -6.82
N ARG A 103 -4.51 -6.57 -7.69
CA ARG A 103 -3.95 -7.17 -8.90
C ARG A 103 -3.51 -6.12 -9.92
N ARG A 104 -4.31 -5.06 -10.11
CA ARG A 104 -3.97 -3.91 -10.98
C ARG A 104 -2.79 -3.12 -10.42
N GLU A 105 -2.75 -2.90 -9.11
CA GLU A 105 -1.60 -2.23 -8.48
C GLU A 105 -0.33 -3.07 -8.55
N LYS A 106 -0.44 -4.41 -8.50
CA LYS A 106 0.70 -5.31 -8.73
C LYS A 106 1.24 -5.19 -10.15
N GLU A 107 0.38 -5.13 -11.17
CA GLU A 107 0.78 -4.96 -12.57
C GLU A 107 1.60 -3.69 -12.77
N LYS A 108 1.10 -2.54 -12.27
CA LYS A 108 1.81 -1.26 -12.32
C LYS A 108 3.18 -1.28 -11.65
N ARG A 109 3.39 -2.14 -10.64
CA ARG A 109 4.68 -2.26 -9.92
C ARG A 109 5.66 -3.20 -10.60
N MET A 110 5.17 -4.13 -11.41
CA MET A 110 6.02 -5.12 -12.12
C MET A 110 6.45 -4.62 -13.49
N THR A 111 5.74 -3.65 -14.07
CA THR A 111 6.17 -2.95 -15.29
C THR A 111 7.01 -1.73 -14.90
N PRO A 112 8.36 -1.76 -14.99
CA PRO A 112 9.16 -0.55 -14.80
C PRO A 112 8.78 0.49 -15.86
N PRO A 113 8.82 1.80 -15.55
CA PRO A 113 8.75 2.82 -16.57
C PRO A 113 10.06 2.80 -17.36
N ASN A 114 10.14 1.98 -18.40
CA ASN A 114 11.24 2.03 -19.35
C ASN A 114 10.67 2.07 -20.77
N THR A 115 10.62 3.29 -21.31
CA THR A 115 11.16 3.58 -22.65
C THR A 115 10.49 2.86 -23.81
N LEU A 116 9.23 3.19 -24.11
CA LEU A 116 8.62 3.05 -25.45
C LEU A 116 7.35 3.94 -25.55
N CYS A 117 7.56 5.25 -25.72
CA CYS A 117 6.69 6.12 -26.52
C CYS A 117 7.42 7.44 -26.73
N GLY A 118 8.35 7.44 -27.69
CA GLY A 118 8.90 8.66 -28.28
C GLY A 118 7.89 9.21 -29.28
N ASP A 119 6.81 9.80 -28.79
CA ASP A 119 5.82 10.53 -29.59
C ASP A 119 5.64 11.92 -28.97
N MET A 120 6.65 12.75 -29.15
CA MET A 120 6.58 14.22 -29.02
C MET A 120 7.46 14.83 -30.12
N MET A 121 7.12 14.56 -31.37
CA MET A 121 7.34 15.52 -32.45
C MET A 121 6.06 16.34 -32.57
N ASP A 122 5.97 17.45 -31.84
CA ASP A 122 5.30 18.69 -32.29
C ASP A 122 5.37 19.73 -31.16
N GLY A 123 5.66 20.99 -31.52
CA GLY A 123 5.65 22.11 -30.56
C GLY A 123 6.87 23.01 -30.64
N SER A 124 7.06 23.66 -31.78
CA SER A 124 7.59 25.03 -31.94
C SER A 124 8.20 25.70 -30.69
N MET A 125 9.52 25.60 -30.53
CA MET A 125 10.27 26.53 -29.68
C MET A 125 10.39 27.89 -30.38
N SER A 126 9.40 28.76 -30.17
CA SER A 126 9.56 30.20 -30.41
C SER A 126 10.62 30.72 -29.44
N ALA A 127 11.80 31.02 -29.98
CA ALA A 127 12.83 31.75 -29.29
C ALA A 127 12.33 33.15 -28.94
N ASN A 128 12.20 33.45 -27.64
CA ASN A 128 12.27 34.83 -27.18
C ASN A 128 12.85 34.92 -25.76
N GLY A 129 13.98 35.61 -25.67
CA GLY A 129 14.18 36.61 -24.62
C GLY A 129 14.71 36.14 -23.26
N SER A 130 15.99 36.48 -23.04
CA SER A 130 16.50 37.04 -21.79
C SER A 130 17.03 36.05 -20.75
N GLY A 131 18.34 35.80 -20.86
CA GLY A 131 19.15 35.27 -19.78
C GLY A 131 19.39 36.32 -18.68
N HIS A 132 19.44 35.85 -17.43
CA HIS A 132 20.19 36.51 -16.38
C HIS A 132 20.88 35.48 -15.48
N HIS A 133 22.21 35.49 -15.64
CA HIS A 133 23.30 35.27 -14.70
C HIS A 133 22.98 34.91 -13.24
N MET A 134 23.65 33.87 -12.74
CA MET A 134 23.76 33.45 -11.33
C MET A 134 24.95 34.17 -10.66
N HIS A 135 24.84 34.63 -9.39
CA HIS A 135 25.68 34.26 -8.21
C HIS A 135 25.30 35.09 -6.94
N PRO A 136 25.83 34.82 -5.72
CA PRO A 136 25.00 34.56 -4.53
C PRO A 136 25.28 35.54 -3.35
N ASN A 137 24.69 35.25 -2.19
CA ASN A 137 25.35 35.18 -0.87
C ASN A 137 24.64 35.95 0.27
N GLN A 138 24.56 35.25 1.41
CA GLN A 138 24.42 35.72 2.80
C GLN A 138 23.23 36.59 3.22
N TYR A 139 22.39 36.03 4.10
CA TYR A 139 21.83 36.83 5.20
C TYR A 139 21.99 36.11 6.54
N ASN A 140 22.39 36.94 7.50
CA ASN A 140 22.98 36.68 8.79
C ASN A 140 21.91 36.51 9.88
N HIS A 141 22.33 35.91 11.00
CA HIS A 141 21.68 35.96 12.31
C HIS A 141 21.21 37.38 12.69
N HIS A 142 20.05 37.48 13.35
CA HIS A 142 19.82 38.52 14.35
C HIS A 142 19.16 37.91 15.60
N ASP A 143 19.70 38.37 16.73
CA ASP A 143 19.36 38.11 18.13
C ASP A 143 17.85 38.29 18.45
#